data_AF-A0ABD2PGI2-F1
#
_entry.id   AF-A0ABD2PGI2-F1
#
_cell.length_a   1.000
_cell.length_b   1.000
_cell.length_c   1.000
_cell.angle_alpha   90.00
_cell.angle_beta   90.00
_cell.angle_gamma   90.00
#
_symmetry.space_group_name_H-M   'P 1'
#
loop_
_entity.id
_entity.type
_entity.pdbx_description
1 polymer ?
#
loop_
_entity_poly.entity_id
_entity_poly.type
_entity_poly.pdbx_seq_one_letter_code
_entity_poly.pdbx_strand_id
1 'polypeptide(L)'
;MSKEDETINITANEEPDEVAIIEKVRKWNLHFESQRDAIPFLERLGELKTCYQFPDAHMIKTLLENLRGKEFMWYRNNQKSWKTWNDFIQEFS
;
A
#
# COMPACT_ATOMS: atom_id res chain seq x y z
N MET A 1 -28.20 12.03 4.41
CA MET A 1 -27.45 11.41 3.28
C MET A 1 -26.32 10.61 3.89
N SER A 2 -26.57 9.32 4.12
CA SER A 2 -25.57 8.40 4.66
C SER A 2 -24.53 8.17 3.58
N LYS A 3 -23.26 8.38 3.90
CA LYS A 3 -22.15 7.99 3.03
C LYS A 3 -22.18 6.47 2.97
N GLU A 4 -22.43 5.92 1.80
CA GLU A 4 -22.27 4.51 1.53
C GLU A 4 -20.79 4.20 1.78
N ASP A 5 -20.49 3.53 2.89
CA ASP A 5 -19.22 2.85 3.08
C ASP A 5 -19.11 1.81 1.97
N GLU A 6 -18.35 2.13 0.92
CA GLU A 6 -17.89 1.19 -0.11
C GLU A 6 -17.07 0.08 0.57
N THR A 7 -17.81 -0.84 1.18
CA THR A 7 -17.30 -2.11 1.67
C THR A 7 -16.96 -2.89 0.42
N ILE A 8 -15.68 -3.25 0.28
CA ILE A 8 -15.22 -4.07 -0.83
C ILE A 8 -16.01 -5.38 -0.74
N ASN A 9 -16.93 -5.61 -1.67
CA ASN A 9 -17.61 -6.89 -1.82
C ASN A 9 -16.56 -7.86 -2.36
N ILE A 10 -15.74 -8.41 -1.47
CA ILE A 10 -14.86 -9.53 -1.79
C ILE A 10 -15.77 -10.76 -1.78
N THR A 11 -16.47 -10.99 -2.89
CA THR A 11 -17.11 -12.28 -3.15
C THR A 11 -16.01 -13.34 -3.13
N ALA A 12 -16.17 -14.33 -2.25
CA ALA A 12 -15.13 -15.23 -1.76
C ALA A 12 -14.44 -16.17 -2.79
N ASN A 13 -14.59 -15.94 -4.10
CA ASN A 13 -14.10 -16.84 -5.16
C ASN A 13 -13.52 -16.15 -6.42
N GLU A 14 -13.29 -14.84 -6.43
CA GLU A 14 -12.58 -14.16 -7.51
C GLU A 14 -11.34 -13.46 -6.94
N GLU A 15 -10.17 -13.65 -7.56
CA GLU A 15 -8.99 -12.87 -7.20
C GLU A 15 -9.33 -11.38 -7.33
N PRO A 16 -9.05 -10.56 -6.31
CA PRO A 16 -9.45 -9.16 -6.32
C PRO A 16 -8.80 -8.46 -7.50
N ASP A 17 -9.60 -7.76 -8.29
CA ASP A 17 -9.16 -7.03 -9.48
C ASP A 17 -7.98 -6.10 -9.10
N GLU A 18 -6.80 -6.43 -9.62
CA GLU A 18 -5.56 -5.67 -9.35
C GLU A 18 -5.72 -4.20 -9.74
N VAL A 19 -6.56 -3.89 -10.74
CA VAL A 19 -6.85 -2.52 -11.16
C VAL A 19 -7.65 -1.78 -10.08
N ALA A 20 -8.69 -2.40 -9.52
CA ALA A 20 -9.49 -1.82 -8.44
C ALA A 20 -8.66 -1.58 -7.17
N ILE A 21 -7.73 -2.50 -6.88
CA ILE A 21 -6.75 -2.39 -5.79
C ILE A 21 -5.86 -1.16 -6.00
N ILE A 22 -5.26 -1.01 -7.19
CA ILE A 22 -4.39 0.12 -7.53
C ILE A 22 -5.16 1.45 -7.43
N GLU A 23 -6.40 1.51 -7.93
CA GLU A 23 -7.23 2.70 -7.84
C GLU A 23 -7.57 3.08 -6.39
N LYS A 24 -7.86 2.12 -5.51
CA LYS A 24 -8.13 2.39 -4.09
C LYS A 24 -6.90 2.96 -3.39
N VAL A 25 -5.72 2.40 -3.65
CA VAL A 25 -4.45 2.89 -3.07
C VAL A 25 -4.11 4.30 -3.57
N ARG A 26 -4.37 4.60 -4.86
CA ARG A 26 -4.26 5.98 -5.38
C ARG A 26 -5.21 6.95 -4.67
N LYS A 27 -6.43 6.52 -4.35
CA LYS A 27 -7.42 7.32 -3.62
C LYS A 27 -7.01 7.61 -2.16
N TRP A 28 -6.09 6.86 -1.57
CA TRP A 28 -5.56 7.18 -0.24
C TRP A 28 -4.78 8.50 -0.23
N ASN A 29 -4.29 8.95 -1.39
CA ASN A 29 -3.52 10.18 -1.55
C ASN A 29 -2.37 10.28 -0.51
N LEU A 30 -1.77 9.13 -0.21
CA LEU A 30 -0.66 8.99 0.72
C LEU A 30 0.63 8.97 -0.09
N HIS A 31 1.51 9.91 0.20
CA HIS A 31 2.81 10.06 -0.47
C HIS A 31 3.95 10.00 0.52
N PHE A 32 5.04 9.35 0.11
CA PHE A 32 6.31 9.37 0.79
C PHE A 32 7.32 10.15 -0.05
N GLU A 33 7.78 11.27 0.49
CA GLU A 33 8.69 12.21 -0.18
C GLU A 33 10.03 12.39 0.54
N SER A 34 10.12 11.97 1.81
CA SER A 34 11.31 12.18 2.62
C SER A 34 11.47 11.13 3.72
N GLN A 35 12.72 10.69 3.96
CA GLN A 35 13.06 9.80 5.08
C GLN A 35 12.64 10.34 6.47
N ARG A 36 12.46 11.66 6.62
CA ARG A 36 12.01 12.23 7.90
C ARG A 36 10.56 11.85 8.22
N ASP A 37 9.79 11.46 7.21
CA ASP A 37 8.39 11.09 7.34
C ASP A 37 8.17 9.57 7.30
N ALA A 38 9.24 8.78 7.46
CA ALA A 38 9.18 7.33 7.32
C ALA A 38 8.24 6.68 8.34
N ILE A 39 8.35 7.06 9.62
CA ILE A 39 7.48 6.52 10.67
C ILE A 39 6.01 6.94 10.47
N PRO A 40 5.67 8.24 10.32
CA PRO A 40 4.29 8.65 10.05
C PRO A 40 3.68 8.01 8.80
N PHE A 41 4.49 7.81 7.75
CA PHE A 41 4.07 7.12 6.54
C PHE A 41 3.73 5.65 6.80
N LEU A 42 4.61 4.92 7.50
CA LEU A 42 4.39 3.50 7.83
C LEU A 42 3.17 3.31 8.74
N GLU A 43 2.99 4.17 9.75
CA GLU A 43 1.83 4.13 10.63
C GLU A 43 0.54 4.31 9.82
N ARG A 44 0.48 5.36 8.99
CA ARG A 44 -0.71 5.64 8.18
C ARG A 44 -0.99 4.53 7.16
N LEU A 45 0.06 3.96 6.56
CA LEU A 45 -0.06 2.86 5.62
C LEU A 45 -0.57 1.58 6.30
N GLY A 46 -0.11 1.30 7.53
CA GLY A 46 -0.58 0.19 8.35
C GLY A 46 -2.04 0.35 8.79
N GLU A 47 -2.46 1.57 9.15
CA GLU A 47 -3.87 1.90 9.44
C GLU A 47 -4.76 1.63 8.23
N LEU A 48 -4.40 2.15 7.06
CA LEU A 48 -5.17 1.98 5.83
C LEU A 48 -5.27 0.51 5.44
N LYS A 49 -4.15 -0.22 5.48
CA LYS A 49 -4.13 -1.67 5.26
C LYS A 49 -5.11 -2.41 6.18
N THR A 50 -5.14 -2.05 7.46
CA THR A 50 -6.02 -2.68 8.44
C THR A 50 -7.49 -2.32 8.21
N CYS A 51 -7.81 -1.04 7.95
CA CYS A 51 -9.16 -0.57 7.69
C CYS A 51 -9.79 -1.23 6.45
N TYR A 52 -9.01 -1.41 5.38
CA TYR A 52 -9.49 -2.00 4.13
C TYR A 52 -9.25 -3.51 4.03
N GLN A 53 -8.76 -4.16 5.10
CA GLN A 53 -8.42 -5.59 5.15
C GLN A 53 -7.55 -6.02 3.96
N PHE A 54 -6.57 -5.19 3.61
CA PHE A 54 -5.77 -5.36 2.42
C PHE A 54 -4.73 -6.48 2.60
N PRO A 55 -4.67 -7.47 1.69
CA PRO A 55 -3.68 -8.53 1.77
C PRO A 55 -2.26 -8.00 1.57
N ASP A 56 -1.31 -8.53 2.34
CA ASP A 56 0.11 -8.17 2.31
C ASP A 56 0.72 -8.27 0.90
N ALA A 57 0.37 -9.32 0.16
CA ALA A 57 0.83 -9.55 -1.20
C ALA A 57 0.43 -8.44 -2.18
N HIS A 58 -0.76 -7.84 -1.99
CA HIS A 58 -1.23 -6.73 -2.82
C HIS A 58 -0.65 -5.38 -2.37
N MET A 59 -0.33 -5.25 -1.08
CA MET A 59 0.23 -4.00 -0.54
C MET A 59 1.62 -3.72 -1.11
N ILE A 60 2.47 -4.75 -1.25
CA ILE A 60 3.77 -4.59 -1.90
C ILE A 60 3.55 -4.13 -3.34
N LYS A 61 2.72 -4.81 -4.13
CA LYS A 61 2.49 -4.46 -5.56
C LYS A 61 2.02 -3.01 -5.77
N THR A 62 1.29 -2.44 -4.83
CA THR A 62 0.67 -1.11 -4.95
C THR A 62 1.47 0.02 -4.32
N LEU A 63 2.52 -0.29 -3.56
CA LEU A 63 3.33 0.70 -2.85
C LEU A 63 3.98 1.74 -3.77
N LEU A 64 4.28 1.36 -5.02
CA LEU A 64 4.82 2.27 -6.05
C LEU A 64 3.94 3.50 -6.26
N GLU A 65 2.63 3.38 -6.04
CA GLU A 65 1.67 4.47 -6.20
C GLU A 65 1.81 5.51 -5.07
N ASN A 66 2.33 5.11 -3.91
CA ASN A 66 2.56 5.96 -2.75
C ASN A 66 3.95 6.59 -2.72
N LEU A 67 4.89 6.12 -3.54
CA LEU A 67 6.26 6.64 -3.57
C LEU A 67 6.43 7.74 -4.61
N ARG A 68 7.28 8.73 -4.31
CA ARG A 68 7.68 9.79 -5.24
C ARG A 68 9.21 9.94 -5.23
N GLY A 69 9.74 10.69 -6.18
CA GLY A 69 11.14 11.13 -6.15
C GLY A 69 12.18 10.00 -6.15
N LYS A 70 13.20 10.12 -5.29
CA LYS A 70 14.36 9.21 -5.21
C LYS A 70 14.02 7.90 -4.48
N GLU A 71 13.00 7.95 -3.63
CA GLU A 71 12.47 6.85 -2.84
C GLU A 71 11.83 5.80 -3.76
N PHE A 72 11.23 6.23 -4.87
CA PHE A 72 10.74 5.36 -5.94
C PHE A 72 11.87 4.51 -6.57
N MET A 73 13.06 5.08 -6.76
CA MET A 73 14.20 4.36 -7.35
C MET A 73 14.78 3.35 -6.36
N TRP A 74 14.90 3.72 -5.08
CA TRP A 74 15.29 2.78 -4.02
C TRP A 74 14.32 1.59 -3.95
N TYR A 75 13.02 1.86 -3.99
CA TYR A 75 12.02 0.80 -3.95
C TYR A 75 12.15 -0.16 -5.15
N ARG A 76 12.31 0.33 -6.39
CA ARG A 76 12.45 -0.57 -7.57
C ARG A 76 13.66 -1.50 -7.49
N ASN A 77 14.72 -1.08 -6.82
CA ASN A 77 15.94 -1.87 -6.67
C ASN A 77 15.78 -2.98 -5.63
N ASN A 78 14.97 -2.77 -4.61
CA ASN A 78 14.84 -3.68 -3.48
C ASN A 78 13.55 -4.53 -3.54
N GLN A 79 12.47 -4.07 -4.18
CA GLN A 79 11.16 -4.76 -4.21
C GLN A 79 11.25 -6.24 -4.59
N LYS A 80 12.17 -6.63 -5.48
CA LYS A 80 12.32 -8.03 -5.93
C LYS A 80 12.81 -8.97 -4.84
N SER A 81 13.47 -8.47 -3.79
CA SER A 81 13.87 -9.29 -2.64
C SER A 81 12.74 -9.49 -1.64
N TRP A 82 11.71 -8.62 -1.65
CA TRP A 82 10.63 -8.64 -0.69
C TRP A 82 9.55 -9.65 -1.09
N LYS A 83 9.37 -10.67 -0.24
CA LYS A 83 8.33 -11.70 -0.41
C LYS A 83 7.14 -11.47 0.51
N THR A 84 7.36 -10.75 1.60
CA THR A 84 6.36 -10.45 2.63
C THR A 84 6.33 -8.96 2.94
N TRP A 85 5.21 -8.50 3.50
CA TRP A 85 5.09 -7.14 4.01
C TRP A 85 6.18 -6.81 5.03
N ASN A 86 6.55 -7.81 5.84
CA ASN A 86 7.57 -7.65 6.86
C ASN A 86 8.98 -7.42 6.27
N ASP A 87 9.30 -8.01 5.11
CA ASP A 87 10.58 -7.77 4.43
C ASP A 87 10.72 -6.29 4.03
N PHE A 88 9.62 -5.69 3.55
CA PHE A 88 9.57 -4.26 3.26
C PHE A 88 9.77 -3.41 4.53
N ILE A 89 9.03 -3.71 5.61
CA ILE A 89 9.12 -2.93 6.86
C ILE A 89 10.55 -2.95 7.42
N GLN A 90 11.22 -4.11 7.39
CA GLN A 90 12.59 -4.26 7.89
C GLN A 90 13.63 -3.48 7.07
N GLU A 91 13.44 -3.34 5.76
CA GLU A 91 14.34 -2.54 4.92
C GLU A 91 14.01 -1.04 4.93
N PHE A 92 12.76 -0.68 5.24
CA PHE A 92 12.30 0.71 5.27
C PHE A 92 12.60 1.44 6.60
N SER A 93 12.75 0.69 7.71
CA SER A 93 13.10 1.19 9.05
C SER A 93 14.59 1.50 9.22
#